data_AF-A0A368G9N2-F1
#
_entry.id   AF-A0A368G9N2-F1
#
_cell.length_a   1.000
_cell.length_b   1.000
_cell.length_c   1.000
_cell.angle_alpha   90.00
_cell.angle_beta   90.00
_cell.angle_gamma   90.00
#
_symmetry.space_group_name_H-M   'P 1'
#
loop_
_entity.id
_entity.type
_entity.pdbx_description
1 polymer ?
#
loop_
_entity_poly.entity_id
_entity_poly.type
_entity_poly.pdbx_seq_one_letter_code
_entity_poly.pdbx_strand_id
1 'polypeptide(L)'
;MRESSYALLILLKCGAEVEATGPVSLLAHNQNRIRQLTFAESVQFSNLPVDFNVVLEVYAMKLPSAKNVEQSCASNIANKCKNLLSPALTHRSNRPSHQESGGSEFVRCGYIILNRDTVGMNKFYLDEAEYPLEGTIEVFARCTTLPPAIEVDNRGFLTMYQTISGMGSWERYWAVLRRGMVYFWRYPDDESMEKRPVAFMDLSKCTNDVVTICTPEQCPRENSFSIDMLVSTTPSLMEKKRVLLSADSEDLLHAWLQALNETLSVLRG
;
A
#
# COMPACT_ATOMS: atom_id res chain seq x y z
N MET A 1 -35.18 -7.99 -14.35
CA MET A 1 -34.23 -8.79 -13.54
C MET A 1 -34.92 -9.15 -12.24
N ARG A 2 -34.80 -10.38 -11.73
CA ARG A 2 -35.39 -10.75 -10.43
C ARG A 2 -34.65 -10.01 -9.33
N GLU A 3 -35.37 -9.17 -8.57
CA GLU A 3 -34.87 -8.51 -7.37
C GLU A 3 -34.23 -9.55 -6.43
N SER A 4 -32.93 -9.41 -6.20
CA SER A 4 -32.13 -10.34 -5.40
C SER A 4 -31.62 -9.60 -4.18
N SER A 5 -31.71 -10.24 -3.01
CA SER A 5 -31.14 -9.71 -1.78
C SER A 5 -29.66 -10.09 -1.69
N TYR A 6 -28.84 -9.23 -1.10
CA TYR A 6 -27.40 -9.43 -0.93
C TYR A 6 -26.98 -9.16 0.51
N ALA A 7 -25.99 -9.88 1.00
CA ALA A 7 -25.20 -9.46 2.15
C ALA A 7 -23.85 -8.97 1.64
N LEU A 8 -23.42 -7.80 2.10
CA LEU A 8 -22.14 -7.20 1.73
C LEU A 8 -21.28 -6.99 2.96
N LEU A 9 -19.97 -7.15 2.83
CA LEU A 9 -18.99 -6.80 3.86
C LEU A 9 -17.76 -6.18 3.20
N ILE A 10 -16.99 -5.46 4.01
CA ILE A 10 -15.70 -4.90 3.59
C ILE A 10 -14.59 -5.68 4.29
N LEU A 11 -13.58 -6.06 3.52
CA LEU A 11 -12.34 -6.68 4.01
C LEU A 11 -11.20 -5.71 3.73
N LEU A 12 -10.44 -5.34 4.75
CA LEU A 12 -9.26 -4.49 4.63
C LEU A 12 -8.02 -5.34 4.89
N LYS A 13 -7.03 -5.24 4.00
CA LYS A 13 -5.80 -6.04 4.07
C LYS A 13 -4.58 -5.15 3.99
N CYS A 14 -3.62 -5.34 4.90
CA CYS A 14 -2.31 -4.72 4.80
C CYS A 14 -1.23 -5.74 5.20
N GLY A 15 -0.48 -6.24 4.22
CA GLY A 15 0.47 -7.33 4.46
C GLY A 15 -0.22 -8.58 4.99
N ALA A 16 0.11 -8.98 6.22
CA ALA A 16 -0.49 -10.12 6.91
C ALA A 16 -1.70 -9.75 7.79
N GLU A 17 -1.92 -8.46 8.05
CA GLU A 17 -3.06 -7.99 8.86
C GLU A 17 -4.32 -7.92 7.99
N VAL A 18 -5.41 -8.49 8.50
CA VAL A 18 -6.71 -8.54 7.83
C VAL A 18 -7.79 -8.17 8.83
N GLU A 19 -8.58 -7.15 8.50
CA GLU A 19 -9.71 -6.66 9.27
C GLU A 19 -10.97 -6.71 8.42
N ALA A 20 -12.13 -6.93 9.05
CA ALA A 20 -13.40 -6.97 8.32
C ALA A 20 -14.51 -6.24 9.07
N THR A 21 -15.42 -5.63 8.31
CA THR A 21 -16.66 -5.14 8.88
C THR A 21 -17.64 -6.28 9.13
N GLY A 22 -18.60 -6.04 10.00
CA GLY A 22 -19.86 -6.74 10.00
C GLY A 22 -20.56 -6.68 8.63
N PRO A 23 -21.25 -7.76 8.23
CA PRO A 23 -22.00 -7.81 7.00
C PRO A 23 -23.32 -7.03 7.09
N VAL A 24 -23.62 -6.22 6.08
CA VAL A 24 -24.86 -5.47 5.95
C VAL A 24 -25.72 -6.07 4.85
N SER A 25 -27.01 -6.27 5.13
CA SER A 25 -27.95 -6.88 4.16
C SER A 25 -28.71 -5.82 3.36
N LEU A 26 -28.63 -5.93 2.04
CA LEU A 26 -29.47 -5.25 1.07
C LEU A 26 -30.64 -6.17 0.71
N LEU A 27 -31.83 -5.88 1.23
CA LEU A 27 -33.03 -6.69 1.01
C LEU A 27 -33.86 -6.17 -0.16
N ALA A 28 -34.15 -7.05 -1.12
CA ALA A 28 -34.83 -6.70 -2.36
C ALA A 28 -36.30 -6.27 -2.16
N HIS A 29 -36.95 -6.68 -1.06
CA HIS A 29 -38.36 -6.39 -0.79
C HIS A 29 -38.61 -5.01 -0.13
N ASN A 30 -37.56 -4.21 0.07
CA ASN A 30 -37.72 -2.83 0.54
C ASN A 30 -38.15 -1.93 -0.63
N GLN A 31 -39.28 -1.24 -0.49
CA GLN A 31 -39.86 -0.36 -1.52
C GLN A 31 -38.98 0.86 -1.89
N ASN A 32 -37.95 1.15 -1.11
CA ASN A 32 -36.94 2.15 -1.44
C ASN A 32 -35.73 1.48 -2.10
N ARG A 33 -35.44 1.88 -3.34
CA ARG A 33 -34.19 1.52 -4.03
C ARG A 33 -33.03 2.15 -3.27
N ILE A 34 -32.42 1.39 -2.35
CA ILE A 34 -31.24 1.81 -1.60
C ILE A 34 -30.11 2.02 -2.62
N ARG A 35 -29.65 3.27 -2.72
CA ARG A 35 -28.56 3.67 -3.64
C ARG A 35 -27.19 3.69 -2.96
N GLN A 36 -27.16 3.63 -1.63
CA GLN A 36 -25.93 3.69 -0.84
C GLN A 36 -26.06 2.78 0.37
N LEU A 37 -24.99 2.02 0.64
CA LEU A 37 -24.87 1.15 1.80
C LEU A 37 -23.79 1.73 2.70
N THR A 38 -24.09 1.87 4.00
CA THR A 38 -23.15 2.44 4.97
C THR A 38 -22.70 1.36 5.96
N PHE A 39 -21.38 1.25 6.12
CA PHE A 39 -20.76 0.46 7.17
C PHE A 39 -20.37 1.42 8.31
N ALA A 40 -20.90 1.21 9.51
CA ALA A 40 -20.69 2.13 10.64
C ALA A 40 -19.40 1.85 11.42
N GLU A 41 -18.72 0.74 11.13
CA GLU A 41 -17.53 0.30 11.84
C GLU A 41 -16.30 1.12 11.43
N SER A 42 -15.51 1.49 12.43
CA SER A 42 -14.18 2.07 12.23
C SER A 42 -13.14 0.96 12.33
N VAL A 43 -12.34 0.80 11.28
CA VAL A 43 -11.23 -0.16 11.25
C VAL A 43 -9.91 0.58 11.46
N GLN A 44 -9.03 0.03 12.28
CA GLN A 44 -7.74 0.64 12.60
C GLN A 44 -6.60 -0.36 12.38
N PHE A 45 -5.62 0.07 11.59
CA PHE A 45 -4.32 -0.58 11.48
C PHE A 45 -3.29 0.22 12.29
N SER A 46 -2.36 -0.47 12.93
CA SER A 46 -1.30 0.15 13.74
C SER A 46 0.06 -0.32 13.27
N ASN A 47 1.11 0.46 13.54
CA ASN A 47 2.50 0.11 13.17
C ASN A 47 2.70 -0.17 11.67
N LEU A 48 1.92 0.52 10.83
CA LEU A 48 2.05 0.42 9.38
C LEU A 48 3.38 1.03 8.90
N PRO A 49 4.03 0.43 7.89
CA PRO A 49 5.21 1.02 7.27
C PRO A 49 4.87 2.37 6.62
N VAL A 50 5.87 3.22 6.37
CA VAL A 50 5.61 4.57 5.84
C VAL A 50 4.94 4.54 4.46
N ASP A 51 5.26 3.54 3.65
CA ASP A 51 4.77 3.29 2.29
C ASP A 51 3.61 2.29 2.23
N PHE A 52 2.86 2.12 3.32
CA PHE A 52 1.77 1.15 3.39
C PHE A 52 0.74 1.31 2.27
N ASN A 53 0.17 0.17 1.87
CA ASN A 53 -1.03 0.10 1.04
C ASN A 53 -2.03 -0.83 1.70
N VAL A 54 -3.15 -0.28 2.16
CA VAL A 54 -4.30 -1.03 2.66
C VAL A 54 -5.23 -1.30 1.48
N VAL A 55 -5.39 -2.56 1.09
CA VAL A 55 -6.35 -2.96 0.07
C VAL A 55 -7.72 -3.10 0.73
N LEU A 56 -8.67 -2.26 0.33
CA LEU A 56 -10.06 -2.34 0.76
C LEU A 56 -10.84 -3.08 -0.32
N GLU A 57 -11.36 -4.26 0.01
CA GLU A 57 -12.13 -5.11 -0.88
C GLU A 57 -13.59 -5.16 -0.43
N VAL A 58 -14.51 -5.01 -1.37
CA VAL A 58 -15.93 -5.20 -1.14
C VAL A 58 -16.31 -6.61 -1.56
N TYR A 59 -16.98 -7.33 -0.67
CA TYR A 59 -17.47 -8.68 -0.91
C TYR A 59 -18.99 -8.70 -0.86
N ALA A 60 -19.61 -9.45 -1.77
CA ALA A 60 -21.05 -9.67 -1.80
C ALA A 60 -21.39 -11.16 -1.84
N MET A 61 -22.45 -11.52 -1.12
CA MET A 61 -23.05 -12.85 -1.14
C MET A 61 -24.53 -12.72 -1.44
N LYS A 62 -25.02 -13.50 -2.40
CA LYS A 62 -26.45 -13.55 -2.72
C LYS A 62 -27.22 -14.26 -1.61
N LEU A 63 -28.26 -13.61 -1.11
CA LEU A 63 -29.13 -14.20 -0.08
C LEU A 63 -30.25 -15.03 -0.72
N PRO A 64 -30.64 -16.17 -0.12
CA PRO A 64 -31.81 -16.92 -0.54
C PRO A 64 -33.08 -16.06 -0.49
N SER A 65 -33.98 -16.23 -1.45
CA SER A 65 -35.33 -15.66 -1.40
C SER A 65 -36.14 -16.37 -0.31
N ALA A 66 -36.22 -15.79 0.89
CA ALA A 66 -36.97 -16.37 2.01
C ALA A 66 -38.45 -15.98 1.92
N LYS A 67 -39.35 -16.98 1.99
CA LYS A 67 -40.81 -16.78 2.10
C LYS A 67 -41.28 -16.39 3.52
N ASN A 68 -40.40 -16.35 4.53
CA ASN A 68 -40.71 -15.98 5.91
C ASN A 68 -39.55 -15.14 6.49
N VAL A 69 -39.84 -13.91 6.94
CA VAL A 69 -38.89 -12.78 6.90
C VAL A 69 -38.08 -12.53 8.17
N GLU A 70 -38.41 -13.06 9.34
CA GLU A 70 -37.80 -12.51 10.57
C GLU A 70 -36.78 -13.40 11.29
N GLN A 71 -36.48 -14.63 10.81
CA GLN A 71 -35.64 -15.57 11.57
C GLN A 71 -34.45 -16.21 10.83
N SER A 72 -34.10 -15.77 9.62
CA SER A 72 -33.15 -16.54 8.78
C SER A 72 -32.24 -15.71 7.84
N CYS A 73 -31.78 -14.53 8.24
CA CYS A 73 -30.66 -13.85 7.55
C CYS A 73 -29.42 -13.79 8.44
N ALA A 74 -29.56 -13.31 9.68
CA ALA A 74 -28.45 -13.18 10.63
C ALA A 74 -27.73 -14.51 10.92
N SER A 75 -28.47 -15.60 11.12
CA SER A 75 -27.90 -16.93 11.38
C SER A 75 -27.16 -17.53 10.18
N ASN A 76 -27.70 -17.32 8.97
CA ASN A 76 -27.07 -17.76 7.72
C ASN A 76 -25.79 -16.97 7.43
N ILE A 77 -25.81 -15.67 7.68
CA ILE A 77 -24.66 -14.80 7.47
C ILE A 77 -23.56 -15.11 8.48
N ALA A 78 -23.87 -15.23 9.77
CA ALA A 78 -22.90 -15.53 10.82
C ALA A 78 -22.16 -16.85 10.60
N ASN A 79 -22.83 -17.88 10.06
CA ASN A 79 -22.19 -19.16 9.75
C ASN A 79 -21.26 -19.07 8.53
N LYS A 80 -21.62 -18.25 7.52
CA LYS A 80 -20.85 -18.12 6.27
C LYS A 80 -19.67 -17.16 6.37
N CYS A 81 -19.75 -16.13 7.23
CA CYS A 81 -18.63 -15.21 7.49
C CYS A 81 -17.43 -15.86 8.19
N LYS A 82 -17.64 -16.97 8.95
CA LYS A 82 -16.55 -17.67 9.64
C LYS A 82 -15.47 -18.21 8.70
N ASN A 83 -15.82 -18.57 7.48
CA ASN A 83 -14.89 -19.14 6.50
C ASN A 83 -14.12 -18.09 5.70
N LEU A 84 -14.44 -16.80 5.84
CA LEU A 84 -13.72 -15.70 5.18
C LEU A 84 -12.47 -15.26 5.93
N LEU A 85 -12.49 -15.39 7.26
CA LEU A 85 -11.48 -14.85 8.16
C LEU A 85 -10.49 -15.91 8.66
N SER A 86 -10.69 -17.18 8.30
CA SER A 86 -9.77 -18.25 8.70
C SER A 86 -8.55 -18.27 7.78
N PRO A 87 -7.33 -18.12 8.31
CA PRO A 87 -6.13 -18.42 7.55
C PRO A 87 -6.13 -19.91 7.24
N ALA A 88 -5.93 -20.27 5.96
CA ALA A 88 -5.87 -21.65 5.51
C ALA A 88 -4.67 -22.37 6.15
N LEU A 89 -4.84 -22.91 7.36
CA LEU A 89 -3.89 -23.83 7.97
C LEU A 89 -4.09 -25.22 7.34
N THR A 90 -3.20 -25.55 6.43
CA THR A 90 -3.02 -26.91 5.92
C THR A 90 -2.59 -27.82 7.07
N HIS A 91 -3.51 -28.62 7.60
CA HIS A 91 -3.13 -29.87 8.28
C HIS A 91 -3.97 -31.02 7.74
N ARG A 92 -3.31 -31.85 6.93
CA ARG A 92 -3.82 -33.13 6.44
C ARG A 92 -4.17 -34.01 7.64
N SER A 93 -5.42 -34.46 7.70
CA SER A 93 -5.79 -35.68 8.42
C SER A 93 -6.68 -36.51 7.50
N ASN A 94 -6.25 -37.75 7.30
CA ASN A 94 -6.70 -38.67 6.27
C ASN A 94 -7.93 -39.43 6.79
N ARG A 95 -9.15 -39.00 6.43
CA ARG A 95 -10.37 -39.82 6.50
C ARG A 95 -11.32 -39.48 5.34
N PRO A 96 -11.86 -40.48 4.62
CA PRO A 96 -12.81 -40.23 3.55
C PRO A 96 -14.21 -40.07 4.14
N SER A 97 -14.62 -38.83 4.37
CA SER A 97 -16.02 -38.46 4.48
C SER A 97 -16.28 -37.32 3.50
N HIS A 98 -17.24 -37.51 2.60
CA HIS A 98 -17.79 -36.47 1.73
C HIS A 98 -18.17 -35.24 2.57
N GLN A 99 -17.29 -34.25 2.62
CA GLN A 99 -17.61 -32.87 2.95
C GLN A 99 -16.97 -32.04 1.85
N GLU A 100 -17.82 -31.53 0.97
CA GLU A 100 -17.46 -30.45 0.05
C GLU A 100 -16.74 -29.38 0.88
N SER A 101 -15.47 -29.11 0.54
CA SER A 101 -14.70 -28.05 1.18
C SER A 101 -15.38 -26.71 0.89
N GLY A 102 -16.25 -26.29 1.81
CA GLY A 102 -17.08 -25.11 1.74
C GLY A 102 -16.25 -23.83 1.81
N GLY A 103 -15.76 -23.37 0.66
CA GLY A 103 -15.31 -22.00 0.48
C GLY A 103 -16.43 -21.01 0.80
N SER A 104 -16.07 -19.78 1.15
CA SER A 104 -17.06 -18.72 1.37
C SER A 104 -17.86 -18.44 0.09
N GLU A 105 -19.17 -18.26 0.24
CA GLU A 105 -20.06 -17.82 -0.86
C GLU A 105 -19.96 -16.32 -1.15
N PHE A 106 -19.16 -15.59 -0.37
CA PHE A 106 -18.85 -14.18 -0.66
C PHE A 106 -17.85 -14.08 -1.80
N VAL A 107 -18.21 -13.31 -2.82
CA VAL A 107 -17.38 -13.01 -3.99
C VAL A 107 -16.94 -11.56 -3.92
N ARG A 108 -15.66 -11.28 -4.20
CA ARG A 108 -15.14 -9.92 -4.29
C ARG A 108 -15.77 -9.23 -5.50
N CYS A 109 -16.38 -8.07 -5.29
CA CYS A 109 -17.08 -7.31 -6.33
C CYS A 109 -16.49 -5.91 -6.56
N GLY A 110 -15.31 -5.65 -6.02
CA GLY A 110 -14.52 -4.46 -6.30
C GLY A 110 -13.50 -4.19 -5.20
N TYR A 111 -12.51 -3.35 -5.49
CA TYR A 111 -11.54 -2.93 -4.48
C TYR A 111 -10.98 -1.53 -4.76
N ILE A 112 -10.35 -0.95 -3.74
CA ILE A 112 -9.51 0.25 -3.85
C ILE A 112 -8.25 0.07 -3.00
N ILE A 113 -7.27 0.94 -3.21
CA ILE A 113 -6.06 1.02 -2.38
C ILE A 113 -6.12 2.30 -1.56
N LEU A 114 -5.97 2.17 -0.25
CA LEU A 114 -5.86 3.27 0.69
C LEU A 114 -4.41 3.36 1.18
N ASN A 115 -3.86 4.57 1.17
CA ASN A 115 -2.54 4.89 1.67
C ASN A 115 -2.53 6.30 2.30
N ARG A 116 -1.34 6.85 2.56
CA ARG A 116 -1.18 8.19 3.15
C ARG A 116 -1.74 9.32 2.27
N ASP A 117 -1.84 9.11 0.96
CA ASP A 117 -2.34 10.12 0.01
C ASP A 117 -3.87 10.10 -0.12
N THR A 118 -4.52 9.03 0.34
CA THR A 118 -5.99 8.87 0.28
C THR A 118 -6.68 9.27 1.57
N VAL A 119 -6.03 10.05 2.44
CA VAL A 119 -6.61 10.53 3.70
C VAL A 119 -7.71 11.58 3.47
N GLY A 120 -8.61 11.71 4.43
CA GLY A 120 -9.78 12.59 4.33
C GLY A 120 -11.02 11.86 3.82
N MET A 121 -12.03 12.65 3.42
CA MET A 121 -13.26 12.15 2.83
C MET A 121 -13.07 12.07 1.31
N ASN A 122 -13.02 10.86 0.77
CA ASN A 122 -12.79 10.62 -0.65
C ASN A 122 -13.86 9.72 -1.25
N LYS A 123 -14.18 9.97 -2.52
CA LYS A 123 -15.04 9.12 -3.35
C LYS A 123 -14.18 8.47 -4.43
N PHE A 124 -14.19 7.16 -4.48
CA PHE A 124 -13.39 6.36 -5.41
C PHE A 124 -14.27 5.61 -6.39
N TYR A 125 -13.73 5.36 -7.58
CA TYR A 125 -14.21 4.30 -8.44
C TYR A 125 -13.52 3.00 -8.02
N LEU A 126 -14.30 1.92 -7.90
CA LEU A 126 -13.80 0.60 -7.57
C LEU A 126 -13.11 0.00 -8.79
N ASP A 127 -11.89 -0.49 -8.59
CA ASP A 127 -11.25 -1.37 -9.56
C ASP A 127 -11.99 -2.71 -9.58
N GLU A 128 -12.15 -3.28 -10.78
CA GLU A 128 -12.84 -4.55 -11.01
C GLU A 128 -14.26 -4.57 -10.38
N ALA A 129 -14.98 -3.46 -10.51
CA ALA A 129 -16.34 -3.32 -10.03
C ALA A 129 -17.27 -4.34 -10.71
N GLU A 130 -17.92 -5.18 -9.90
CA GLU A 130 -18.93 -6.14 -10.35
C GLU A 130 -20.27 -5.91 -9.64
N TYR A 131 -21.34 -6.34 -10.29
CA TYR A 131 -22.69 -6.32 -9.72
C TYR A 131 -22.72 -7.13 -8.39
N PRO A 132 -23.30 -6.60 -7.29
CA PRO A 132 -24.37 -5.60 -7.22
C PRO A 132 -23.92 -4.13 -7.08
N LEU A 133 -22.63 -3.82 -7.20
CA LEU A 133 -22.14 -2.44 -7.03
C LEU A 133 -22.36 -1.60 -8.30
N GLU A 134 -22.62 -0.31 -8.11
CA GLU A 134 -22.64 0.70 -9.19
C GLU A 134 -21.21 1.18 -9.53
N GLY A 135 -20.21 0.75 -8.76
CA GLY A 135 -18.78 0.96 -9.04
C GLY A 135 -18.13 2.10 -8.27
N THR A 136 -18.79 2.71 -7.28
CA THR A 136 -18.17 3.74 -6.43
C THR A 136 -18.26 3.41 -4.94
N ILE A 137 -17.29 3.89 -4.17
CA ILE A 137 -17.28 3.83 -2.71
C ILE A 137 -16.85 5.19 -2.14
N GLU A 138 -17.44 5.59 -1.02
CA GLU A 138 -17.06 6.77 -0.25
C GLU A 138 -16.41 6.32 1.05
N VAL A 139 -15.20 6.81 1.33
CA VAL A 139 -14.40 6.40 2.49
C VAL A 139 -13.87 7.63 3.21
N PHE A 140 -13.99 7.62 4.53
CA PHE A 140 -13.33 8.57 5.41
C PHE A 140 -12.12 7.91 6.05
N ALA A 141 -10.91 8.32 5.67
CA ALA A 141 -9.66 7.78 6.19
C ALA A 141 -8.90 8.82 7.02
N ARG A 142 -8.26 8.37 8.10
CA ARG A 142 -7.30 9.16 8.88
C ARG A 142 -6.00 8.37 8.99
N CYS A 143 -4.88 9.07 8.87
CA CYS A 143 -3.56 8.52 9.10
C CYS A 143 -2.81 9.43 10.09
N THR A 144 -2.00 8.83 10.96
CA THR A 144 -1.11 9.61 11.82
C THR A 144 -0.11 10.38 10.96
N THR A 145 0.09 11.65 11.28
CA THR A 145 1.11 12.49 10.64
C THR A 145 2.47 11.85 10.87
N LEU A 146 3.29 11.86 9.82
CA LEU A 146 4.69 11.48 9.99
C LEU A 146 5.38 12.55 10.85
N PRO A 147 6.42 12.20 11.63
CA PRO A 147 7.30 13.19 12.20
C PRO A 147 7.78 14.15 11.09
N PRO A 148 7.90 15.46 11.33
CA PRO A 148 8.30 16.42 10.31
C PRO A 148 9.57 16.00 9.54
N ALA A 149 10.52 15.36 10.23
CA ALA A 149 11.75 14.79 9.67
C ALA A 149 11.53 13.70 8.60
N ILE A 150 10.45 12.91 8.69
CA ILE A 150 10.08 11.93 7.65
C ILE A 150 9.23 12.61 6.56
N GLU A 151 8.49 13.65 6.90
CA GLU A 151 7.77 14.51 5.95
C GLU A 151 8.68 15.48 5.18
N VAL A 152 9.99 15.52 5.47
CA VAL A 152 10.95 16.42 4.83
C VAL A 152 10.95 16.18 3.33
N ASP A 153 10.56 17.22 2.61
CA ASP A 153 10.75 17.33 1.19
C ASP A 153 12.08 18.04 0.90
N ASN A 154 13.13 17.27 0.62
CA ASN A 154 14.32 17.83 -0.03
C ASN A 154 14.23 17.56 -1.53
N ARG A 155 14.40 18.60 -2.34
CA ARG A 155 14.27 18.54 -3.80
C ARG A 155 15.49 19.16 -4.46
N GLY A 156 15.99 18.52 -5.49
CA GLY A 156 17.12 19.05 -6.24
C GLY A 156 17.66 18.06 -7.25
N PHE A 157 18.55 18.53 -8.10
CA PHE A 157 19.23 17.63 -9.01
C PHE A 157 20.32 16.84 -8.28
N LEU A 158 20.34 15.53 -8.53
CA LEU A 158 21.41 14.62 -8.14
C LEU A 158 21.92 13.89 -9.37
N THR A 159 23.24 13.76 -9.48
CA THR A 159 23.90 13.00 -10.53
C THR A 159 24.26 11.63 -9.99
N MET A 160 23.63 10.58 -10.52
CA MET A 160 23.79 9.20 -10.06
C MET A 160 24.78 8.45 -10.95
N TYR A 161 25.71 7.73 -10.32
CA TYR A 161 26.59 6.81 -11.02
C TYR A 161 25.87 5.53 -11.39
N GLN A 162 26.05 5.10 -12.64
CA GLN A 162 25.46 3.90 -13.21
C GLN A 162 26.51 3.14 -14.00
N THR A 163 26.32 1.83 -14.13
CA THR A 163 27.13 0.99 -15.01
C THR A 163 26.26 0.53 -16.17
N ILE A 164 26.54 1.04 -17.37
CA ILE A 164 25.83 0.71 -18.60
C ILE A 164 26.79 -0.10 -19.47
N SER A 165 26.46 -1.37 -19.74
CA SER A 165 27.30 -2.30 -20.53
C SER A 165 28.75 -2.40 -20.02
N GLY A 166 28.94 -2.39 -18.69
CA GLY A 166 30.27 -2.47 -18.07
C GLY A 166 31.06 -1.16 -18.04
N MET A 167 30.51 -0.07 -18.60
CA MET A 167 31.12 1.26 -18.55
C MET A 167 30.41 2.12 -17.50
N GLY A 168 31.21 2.82 -16.69
CA GLY A 168 30.71 3.80 -15.73
C GLY A 168 30.20 5.06 -16.44
N SER A 169 28.98 5.48 -16.10
CA SER A 169 28.37 6.72 -16.58
C SER A 169 27.69 7.44 -15.43
N TRP A 170 27.67 8.76 -15.50
CA TRP A 170 26.96 9.61 -14.54
C TRP A 170 25.77 10.25 -15.24
N GLU A 171 24.57 10.08 -14.68
CA GLU A 171 23.35 10.65 -15.23
C GLU A 171 22.66 11.52 -14.19
N ARG A 172 22.22 12.70 -14.61
CA ARG A 172 21.60 13.72 -13.75
C ARG A 172 20.09 13.53 -13.72
N TYR A 173 19.53 13.48 -12.53
CA TYR A 173 18.11 13.28 -12.26
C TYR A 173 17.57 14.36 -11.34
N TRP A 174 16.30 14.69 -11.50
CA TRP A 174 15.53 15.40 -10.50
C TRP A 174 15.19 14.45 -9.36
N ALA A 175 15.73 14.71 -8.17
CA ALA A 175 15.57 13.87 -7.00
C ALA A 175 14.69 14.54 -5.95
N VAL A 176 13.83 13.74 -5.31
CA VAL A 176 12.92 14.19 -4.25
C VAL A 176 12.97 13.19 -3.12
N LEU A 177 13.47 13.61 -1.97
CA LEU A 177 13.30 12.90 -0.71
C LEU A 177 11.93 13.27 -0.17
N ARG A 178 11.07 12.27 0.08
CA ARG A 178 9.80 12.45 0.78
C ARG A 178 9.39 11.14 1.43
N ARG A 179 8.92 11.19 2.68
CA ARG A 179 8.36 10.02 3.39
C ARG A 179 9.30 8.82 3.46
N GLY A 180 10.58 9.05 3.75
CA GLY A 180 11.58 7.96 3.82
C GLY A 180 11.97 7.37 2.46
N MET A 181 11.52 7.95 1.36
CA MET A 181 11.79 7.48 0.00
C MET A 181 12.50 8.59 -0.79
N VAL A 182 13.51 8.23 -1.58
CA VAL A 182 14.10 9.13 -2.58
C VAL A 182 13.61 8.70 -3.95
N TYR A 183 12.89 9.57 -4.64
CA TYR A 183 12.37 9.34 -5.98
C TYR A 183 13.20 10.10 -7.01
N PHE A 184 13.36 9.53 -8.20
CA PHE A 184 14.12 10.13 -9.29
C PHE A 184 13.27 10.26 -10.54
N TRP A 185 13.30 11.44 -11.15
CA TRP A 185 12.74 11.74 -12.47
C TRP A 185 13.81 12.32 -13.39
N ARG A 186 13.53 12.40 -14.69
CA ARG A 186 14.42 13.11 -15.61
C ARG A 186 14.29 14.63 -15.42
N TYR A 187 13.08 15.11 -15.17
CA TYR A 187 12.79 16.54 -15.08
C TYR A 187 11.85 16.85 -13.90
N PRO A 188 11.91 18.07 -13.32
CA PRO A 188 10.97 18.53 -12.28
C PRO A 188 9.51 18.46 -12.74
N ASP A 189 9.25 18.78 -14.01
CA ASP A 189 7.92 18.73 -14.60
C ASP A 189 7.29 17.34 -14.51
N ASP A 190 8.09 16.27 -14.59
CA ASP A 190 7.61 14.90 -14.48
C ASP A 190 7.10 14.58 -13.06
N GLU A 191 7.72 15.14 -12.01
CA GLU A 191 7.21 15.07 -10.62
C GLU A 191 5.86 15.81 -10.54
N SER A 192 5.81 17.04 -11.06
CA SER A 192 4.62 17.90 -10.97
C SER A 192 3.40 17.34 -11.70
N MET A 193 3.62 16.58 -12.77
CA MET A 193 2.60 15.87 -13.54
C MET A 193 2.31 14.46 -12.98
N GLU A 194 2.86 14.13 -11.81
CA GLU A 194 2.70 12.82 -11.16
C GLU A 194 3.05 11.64 -12.06
N LYS A 195 4.01 11.82 -12.98
CA LYS A 195 4.50 10.71 -13.80
C LYS A 195 5.23 9.72 -12.92
N ARG A 196 5.27 8.46 -13.36
CA ARG A 196 6.04 7.43 -12.66
C ARG A 196 7.53 7.81 -12.60
N PRO A 197 8.18 7.74 -11.42
CA PRO A 197 9.61 7.97 -11.31
C PRO A 197 10.39 6.93 -12.10
N VAL A 198 11.56 7.31 -12.60
CA VAL A 198 12.45 6.41 -13.34
C VAL A 198 13.21 5.46 -12.41
N ALA A 199 13.41 5.88 -11.16
CA ALA A 199 14.00 5.07 -10.10
C ALA A 199 13.53 5.57 -8.73
N PHE A 200 13.68 4.74 -7.70
CA PHE A 200 13.43 5.12 -6.31
C PHE A 200 14.35 4.35 -5.36
N MET A 201 14.56 4.89 -4.16
CA MET A 201 15.31 4.28 -3.07
C MET A 201 14.51 4.37 -1.78
N ASP A 202 14.33 3.23 -1.12
CA ASP A 202 13.62 3.10 0.15
C ASP A 202 14.60 3.13 1.32
N LEU A 203 14.64 4.25 2.05
CA LEU A 203 15.64 4.46 3.09
C LEU A 203 15.48 3.52 4.29
N SER A 204 14.35 2.81 4.44
CA SER A 204 14.25 1.72 5.42
C SER A 204 15.23 0.58 5.16
N LYS A 205 15.69 0.46 3.90
CA LYS A 205 16.69 -0.53 3.46
C LYS A 205 18.12 0.03 3.48
N CYS A 206 18.31 1.27 3.93
CA CYS A 206 19.64 1.88 4.06
C CYS A 206 20.41 1.24 5.23
N THR A 207 21.64 0.85 4.95
CA THR A 207 22.55 0.19 5.91
C THR A 207 23.66 1.10 6.44
N ASN A 208 23.79 2.34 5.95
CA ASN A 208 24.74 3.30 6.50
C ASN A 208 24.24 3.80 7.85
N ASP A 209 25.07 3.77 8.90
CA ASP A 209 24.72 4.42 10.17
C ASP A 209 24.49 5.92 9.98
N VAL A 210 25.36 6.56 9.20
CA VAL A 210 25.27 7.96 8.78
C VAL A 210 25.71 8.02 7.31
N VAL A 211 24.97 8.77 6.49
CA VAL A 211 25.37 9.10 5.11
C VAL A 211 26.37 10.26 5.17
N THR A 212 27.56 10.06 4.60
CA THR A 212 28.63 11.03 4.61
C THR A 212 29.16 11.29 3.21
N ILE A 213 29.92 12.37 3.06
CA ILE A 213 30.68 12.68 1.84
C ILE A 213 31.63 11.51 1.55
N CYS A 214 31.77 11.15 0.28
CA CYS A 214 32.73 10.16 -0.17
C CYS A 214 34.16 10.71 -0.09
N THR A 215 35.11 9.84 0.28
CA THR A 215 36.53 10.16 0.13
C THR A 215 36.94 10.09 -1.36
N PRO A 216 38.02 10.78 -1.78
CA PRO A 216 38.51 10.72 -3.15
C PRO A 216 38.81 9.30 -3.65
N GLU A 217 39.20 8.40 -2.75
CA GLU A 217 39.44 6.98 -3.05
C GLU A 217 38.15 6.22 -3.33
N GLN A 218 37.04 6.62 -2.72
CA GLN A 218 35.72 6.03 -2.95
C GLN A 218 35.06 6.58 -4.20
N CYS A 219 35.13 7.90 -4.39
CA CYS A 219 34.60 8.59 -5.55
C CYS A 219 35.42 9.86 -5.81
N PRO A 220 36.15 9.95 -6.94
CA PRO A 220 36.95 11.13 -7.25
C PRO A 220 36.10 12.34 -7.69
N ARG A 221 34.79 12.15 -7.92
CA ARG A 221 33.87 13.22 -8.31
C ARG A 221 33.56 14.09 -7.09
N GLU A 222 33.69 15.40 -7.23
CA GLU A 222 33.34 16.36 -6.19
C GLU A 222 31.86 16.26 -5.78
N ASN A 223 31.57 16.74 -4.56
CA ASN A 223 30.23 16.76 -3.98
C ASN A 223 29.53 15.40 -3.98
N SER A 224 30.30 14.31 -3.87
CA SER A 224 29.77 12.95 -3.91
C SER A 224 29.52 12.38 -2.53
N PHE A 225 28.49 11.54 -2.42
CA PHE A 225 28.15 10.74 -1.25
C PHE A 225 27.64 9.37 -1.70
N SER A 226 27.61 8.41 -0.77
CA SER A 226 27.17 7.06 -1.07
C SER A 226 26.12 6.55 -0.09
N ILE A 227 25.14 5.83 -0.61
CA ILE A 227 24.11 5.14 0.17
C ILE A 227 24.18 3.65 -0.15
N ASP A 228 24.37 2.84 0.88
CA ASP A 228 24.41 1.39 0.82
C ASP A 228 23.03 0.82 1.18
N MET A 229 22.41 0.14 0.22
CA MET A 229 21.03 -0.34 0.29
C MET A 229 20.98 -1.87 0.30
N LEU A 230 20.07 -2.45 1.07
CA LEU A 230 19.67 -3.85 0.93
C LEU A 230 18.72 -4.00 -0.25
N VAL A 231 19.11 -4.81 -1.23
CA VAL A 231 18.33 -5.10 -2.43
C VAL A 231 18.05 -6.60 -2.46
N SER A 232 16.78 -6.97 -2.59
CA SER A 232 16.39 -8.37 -2.79
C SER A 232 16.62 -8.74 -4.26
N THR A 233 17.54 -9.67 -4.52
CA THR A 233 17.74 -10.25 -5.86
C THR A 233 16.85 -11.47 -6.07
N THR A 234 16.51 -12.18 -4.99
CA THR A 234 15.49 -13.23 -4.91
C THR A 234 14.79 -13.18 -3.54
N PRO A 235 13.61 -13.80 -3.34
CA PRO A 235 12.90 -13.76 -2.07
C PRO A 235 13.72 -14.22 -0.84
N SER A 236 14.79 -14.99 -1.05
CA SER A 236 15.67 -15.52 -0.01
C SER A 236 17.06 -14.88 0.05
N LEU A 237 17.41 -14.00 -0.89
CA LEU A 237 18.75 -13.38 -0.93
C LEU A 237 18.64 -11.85 -0.95
N MET A 238 19.27 -11.25 0.05
CA MET A 238 19.49 -9.81 0.15
C MET A 238 20.95 -9.50 -0.14
N GLU A 239 21.20 -8.57 -1.04
CA GLU A 239 22.52 -8.08 -1.38
C GLU A 239 22.67 -6.62 -1.00
N LYS A 240 23.86 -6.25 -0.54
CA LYS A 240 24.22 -4.87 -0.25
C LYS A 240 24.70 -4.21 -1.53
N LYS A 241 23.96 -3.21 -2.02
CA LYS A 241 24.32 -2.42 -3.20
C LYS A 241 24.63 -0.98 -2.82
N ARG A 242 25.78 -0.47 -3.28
CA ARG A 242 26.16 0.93 -3.12
C ARG A 242 25.60 1.79 -4.26
N VAL A 243 24.92 2.86 -3.91
CA VAL A 243 24.48 3.93 -4.82
C VAL A 243 25.38 5.14 -4.59
N LEU A 244 26.00 5.64 -5.67
CA LEU A 244 26.85 6.82 -5.65
C LEU A 244 26.10 8.00 -6.28
N LEU A 245 26.04 9.10 -5.56
CA LEU A 245 25.32 10.32 -5.93
C LEU A 245 26.25 11.52 -5.79
N SER A 246 26.07 12.52 -6.63
CA SER A 246 26.82 13.78 -6.61
C SER A 246 25.86 14.95 -6.77
N ALA A 247 25.97 15.94 -5.87
CA ALA A 247 25.19 17.16 -5.94
C ALA A 247 25.88 18.21 -6.83
N ASP A 248 25.10 19.16 -7.36
CA ASP A 248 25.63 20.21 -8.24
C ASP A 248 26.50 21.26 -7.50
N SER A 249 26.36 21.36 -6.18
CA SER A 249 27.17 22.25 -5.33
C SER A 249 27.39 21.67 -3.93
N GLU A 250 28.35 22.23 -3.20
CA GLU A 250 28.65 21.88 -1.80
C GLU A 250 27.46 22.18 -0.87
N ASP A 251 26.78 23.32 -1.06
CA ASP A 251 25.57 23.66 -0.28
C ASP A 251 24.46 22.62 -0.48
N LEU A 252 24.23 22.20 -1.73
CA LEU A 252 23.24 21.18 -2.05
C LEU A 252 23.64 19.82 -1.46
N LEU A 253 24.93 19.47 -1.51
CA LEU A 253 25.45 18.26 -0.87
C LEU A 253 25.11 18.26 0.63
N HIS A 254 25.42 19.34 1.35
CA HIS A 254 25.14 19.43 2.78
C HIS A 254 23.63 19.36 3.08
N ALA A 255 22.80 20.02 2.28
CA ALA A 255 21.34 19.92 2.40
C ALA A 255 20.85 18.48 2.22
N TRP A 256 21.37 17.75 1.23
CA TRP A 256 21.06 16.33 1.02
C TRP A 256 21.52 15.45 2.17
N LEU A 257 22.75 15.61 2.64
CA LEU A 257 23.27 14.83 3.76
C LEU A 257 22.47 15.07 5.05
N GLN A 258 22.14 16.33 5.34
CA GLN A 258 21.32 16.68 6.49
C GLN A 258 19.94 16.01 6.40
N ALA A 259 19.22 16.22 5.29
CA ALA A 259 17.86 15.69 5.13
C ALA A 259 17.82 14.15 5.17
N LEU A 260 18.80 13.48 4.55
CA LEU A 260 18.92 12.03 4.58
C LEU A 260 19.19 11.50 6.00
N ASN A 261 20.14 12.11 6.72
CA ASN A 261 20.51 11.65 8.06
C ASN A 261 19.41 11.94 9.09
N GLU A 262 18.72 13.08 8.99
CA GLU A 262 17.52 13.36 9.79
C GLU A 262 16.42 12.34 9.51
N THR A 263 16.21 11.94 8.25
CA THR A 263 15.23 10.90 7.91
C THR A 263 15.63 9.54 8.48
N LEU A 264 16.91 9.16 8.36
CA LEU A 264 17.42 7.87 8.84
C LEU A 264 17.36 7.74 10.37
N SER A 265 17.61 8.83 11.11
CA SER A 265 17.51 8.80 12.58
C SER A 265 16.09 8.47 13.01
N VAL A 266 15.08 9.08 12.38
CA VAL A 266 13.68 8.81 12.73
C VAL A 266 13.22 7.43 12.27
N LEU A 267 13.68 6.93 11.12
CA LEU A 267 13.36 5.58 10.67
C LEU A 267 13.92 4.48 11.61
N ARG A 268 14.96 4.80 12.38
CA ARG A 268 15.65 3.84 13.27
C ARG A 268 15.22 3.92 14.74
N GLY A 269 14.59 5.02 15.14
CA GLY A 269 14.11 5.25 16.51
C GLY A 269 15.15 5.93 17.39
#